data_AF-A0A915EHS5-F1
#
_entry.id   AF-A0A915EHS5-F1
#
_cell.length_a   1.000
_cell.length_b   1.000
_cell.length_c   1.000
_cell.angle_alpha   90.00
_cell.angle_beta   90.00
_cell.angle_gamma   90.00
#
_symmetry.space_group_name_H-M   'P 1'
#
loop_
_entity.id
_entity.type
_entity.pdbx_description
1 polymer ?
#
loop_
_entity_poly.entity_id
_entity_poly.type
_entity_poly.pdbx_seq_one_letter_code
_entity_poly.pdbx_strand_id
1 'polypeptide(L)'
;MLFVYREIFNRGGVLPEIIRQGTKLYEMRVAKKGLLVKTTFHDSYNLVPIPLASFKKSFELEVEEKPFFPYLYNTPANYGRRCPTFRPVMTTCIDR
;
A
#
# COMPACT_ATOMS: atom_id res chain seq x y z
N MET A 1 -7.28 1.47 -2.02
CA MET A 1 -7.69 2.73 -2.68
C MET A 1 -8.92 3.44 -2.08
N LEU A 2 -9.84 2.76 -1.41
CA LEU A 2 -11.10 3.36 -0.93
C LEU A 2 -10.90 4.60 -0.02
N PHE A 3 -9.94 4.55 0.91
CA PHE A 3 -9.64 5.69 1.80
C PHE A 3 -9.14 6.92 1.03
N VAL A 4 -8.35 6.71 -0.02
CA VAL A 4 -7.82 7.78 -0.88
C VAL A 4 -8.96 8.43 -1.65
N TYR A 5 -9.85 7.61 -2.25
CA TYR A 5 -11.07 8.11 -2.92
C TYR A 5 -11.91 8.98 -1.98
N ARG A 6 -12.19 8.48 -0.77
CA ARG A 6 -12.99 9.21 0.24
C ARG A 6 -12.38 10.58 0.52
N GLU A 7 -11.07 10.66 0.68
CA GLU A 7 -10.39 11.90 1.02
C GLU A 7 -10.38 12.90 -0.13
N ILE A 8 -10.14 12.43 -1.36
CA ILE A 8 -10.20 13.27 -2.57
C ILE A 8 -11.60 13.84 -2.77
N PHE A 9 -12.63 13.00 -2.58
CA PHE A 9 -14.02 13.42 -2.74
C PHE A 9 -14.44 14.40 -1.63
N ASN A 10 -14.24 14.04 -0.36
CA ASN A 10 -14.73 14.82 0.78
C ASN A 10 -13.96 16.12 1.01
N ARG A 11 -12.62 16.09 0.89
CA ARG A 11 -11.77 17.28 1.14
C ARG A 11 -11.37 18.01 -0.11
N GLY A 12 -11.11 17.26 -1.18
CA GLY A 12 -10.68 17.84 -2.46
C GLY A 12 -11.82 18.46 -3.26
N GLY A 13 -13.07 18.03 -3.03
CA GLY A 13 -14.23 18.45 -3.82
C GLY A 13 -14.13 18.05 -5.29
N VAL A 14 -13.32 17.03 -5.59
CA VAL A 14 -13.09 16.52 -6.95
C VAL A 14 -13.76 15.16 -7.04
N LEU A 15 -14.55 14.94 -8.08
CA LEU A 15 -15.08 13.63 -8.44
C LEU A 15 -14.06 12.93 -9.36
N PRO A 16 -13.37 11.88 -8.89
CA PRO A 16 -12.43 11.13 -9.72
C PRO A 16 -13.15 10.27 -10.76
N GLU A 17 -12.51 10.07 -11.91
CA GLU A 17 -12.90 9.02 -12.87
C GLU A 17 -12.31 7.69 -12.40
N ILE A 18 -13.10 6.62 -12.38
CA ILE A 18 -12.72 5.34 -11.78
C ILE A 18 -12.91 4.21 -12.78
N ILE A 19 -11.91 3.32 -12.87
CA ILE A 19 -12.02 2.03 -13.55
C ILE A 19 -12.04 0.94 -12.48
N ARG A 20 -13.09 0.11 -12.50
CA ARG A 20 -13.30 -0.98 -11.53
C ARG A 20 -13.81 -2.24 -12.21
N GLN A 21 -13.52 -3.40 -11.61
CA GLN A 21 -14.12 -4.68 -11.97
C GLN A 21 -14.67 -5.32 -10.69
N GLY A 22 -16.00 -5.43 -10.60
CA GLY A 22 -16.67 -5.84 -9.36
C GLY A 22 -16.33 -4.90 -8.20
N THR A 23 -15.78 -5.47 -7.13
CA THR A 23 -15.34 -4.74 -5.92
C THR A 23 -13.89 -4.24 -6.00
N LYS A 24 -13.14 -4.65 -7.02
CA LYS A 24 -11.75 -4.24 -7.22
C LYS A 24 -11.68 -2.94 -8.00
N LEU A 25 -10.94 -1.99 -7.45
CA LEU A 25 -10.70 -0.69 -8.07
C LEU A 25 -9.29 -0.70 -8.67
N TYR A 26 -9.20 -0.55 -10.00
CA TYR A 26 -7.95 -0.69 -10.75
C TYR A 26 -7.26 0.64 -10.94
N GLU A 27 -8.03 1.65 -11.35
CA GLU A 27 -7.51 2.96 -11.69
C GLU A 27 -8.45 4.05 -11.17
N MET A 28 -7.85 5.14 -10.68
CA MET A 28 -8.56 6.36 -10.31
C MET A 28 -7.81 7.56 -10.86
N ARG A 29 -8.44 8.30 -11.76
CA ARG A 29 -7.90 9.53 -12.35
C ARG A 29 -8.51 10.72 -11.65
N VAL A 30 -7.66 11.62 -11.18
CA VAL A 30 -8.05 12.86 -10.51
C VAL A 30 -7.62 14.02 -11.37
N ALA A 31 -8.57 14.82 -11.80
CA ALA A 31 -8.33 16.08 -12.50
C ALA A 31 -9.15 17.18 -11.83
N LYS A 32 -8.48 18.22 -11.33
CA LYS A 32 -9.16 19.39 -10.77
C LYS A 32 -9.27 20.47 -11.85
N LYS A 33 -10.48 20.97 -12.10
CA LYS A 33 -10.70 22.07 -13.04
C LYS A 33 -9.80 23.26 -12.66
N GLY A 34 -9.05 23.79 -13.64
CA GLY A 34 -8.13 24.91 -13.46
C GLY A 34 -6.69 24.53 -13.06
N LEU A 35 -6.42 23.25 -12.78
CA LEU A 35 -5.06 22.73 -12.60
C LEU A 35 -4.69 21.81 -13.77
N LEU A 36 -3.51 22.04 -14.36
CA LEU A 36 -2.96 21.23 -15.46
C LEU A 36 -2.50 19.83 -15.00
N VAL A 37 -2.46 19.59 -13.69
CA VAL A 37 -1.98 18.33 -13.11
C VAL A 37 -3.12 17.31 -13.10
N LYS A 38 -2.90 16.20 -13.81
CA LYS A 38 -3.71 14.98 -13.71
C LYS A 38 -2.92 13.95 -12.90
N THR A 39 -3.53 13.44 -11.85
CA THR A 39 -2.94 12.39 -11.02
C THR A 39 -3.71 11.10 -11.23
N THR A 40 -2.98 10.02 -11.55
CA THR A 40 -3.58 8.70 -11.72
C THR A 40 -3.07 7.76 -10.62
N PHE A 41 -3.99 7.08 -9.95
CA PHE A 41 -3.70 6.07 -8.95
C PHE A 41 -3.99 4.70 -9.55
N HIS A 42 -3.02 3.79 -9.45
CA HIS A 42 -3.17 2.38 -9.83
C HIS A 42 -3.01 1.48 -8.62
N ASP A 43 -3.83 0.44 -8.52
CA ASP A 43 -3.67 -0.61 -7.51
C ASP A 43 -2.76 -1.73 -8.05
N SER A 44 -1.49 -1.70 -7.66
CA SER A 44 -0.50 -2.68 -8.10
C SER A 44 -0.86 -4.11 -7.70
N TYR A 45 -1.61 -4.32 -6.62
CA TYR A 45 -2.03 -5.66 -6.20
C TYR A 45 -3.04 -6.28 -7.16
N ASN A 46 -3.89 -5.46 -7.80
CA ASN A 46 -4.83 -5.93 -8.81
C ASN A 46 -4.16 -6.22 -10.16
N LEU A 47 -3.02 -5.58 -10.43
CA LEU A 47 -2.23 -5.79 -11.65
C LEU A 47 -1.26 -6.95 -11.52
N VAL A 48 -0.66 -7.12 -10.35
CA VAL A 48 0.34 -8.16 -10.04
C VAL A 48 -0.13 -8.91 -8.79
N PRO A 49 -0.94 -9.97 -8.95
CA PRO A 49 -1.62 -10.65 -7.85
C PRO A 49 -0.70 -11.67 -7.17
N ILE A 50 0.53 -11.28 -6.85
CA ILE A 50 1.46 -12.08 -6.04
C ILE A 50 1.83 -11.32 -4.76
N PRO A 51 2.12 -12.03 -3.64
CA PRO A 51 2.57 -11.37 -2.42
C PRO A 51 3.88 -10.62 -2.66
N LEU A 52 4.02 -9.41 -2.10
CA LEU A 52 5.23 -8.59 -2.26
C LEU A 52 6.51 -9.33 -1.82
N ALA A 53 6.43 -10.21 -0.82
CA ALA A 53 7.55 -11.04 -0.36
C ALA A 53 8.06 -12.02 -1.45
N SER A 54 7.19 -12.42 -2.39
CA SER A 54 7.53 -13.33 -3.48
C SER A 54 8.13 -12.63 -4.70
N PHE A 55 8.12 -11.29 -4.76
CA PHE A 55 8.60 -10.53 -5.93
C PHE A 55 10.08 -10.75 -6.20
N LYS A 56 10.91 -10.76 -5.15
CA LYS A 56 12.36 -10.95 -5.28
C LYS A 56 12.69 -12.22 -6.07
N LYS A 57 12.01 -13.32 -5.73
CA LYS A 57 12.17 -14.61 -6.41
C LYS A 57 11.50 -14.64 -7.78
N SER A 58 10.28 -14.09 -7.91
CA SER A 58 9.47 -14.21 -9.13
C SER A 58 10.00 -13.36 -10.29
N PHE A 59 10.66 -12.25 -9.97
CA PHE A 59 11.19 -11.29 -10.95
C PHE A 59 12.72 -11.18 -10.90
N GLU A 60 13.39 -12.10 -10.19
CA GLU A 60 14.86 -12.16 -10.06
C GLU A 60 15.48 -10.81 -9.70
N LEU A 61 14.84 -10.09 -8.76
CA LEU A 61 15.24 -8.73 -8.40
C LEU A 61 16.40 -8.76 -7.39
N GLU A 62 17.43 -7.98 -7.66
CA GLU A 62 18.48 -7.69 -6.67
C GLU A 62 18.01 -6.63 -5.69
N VAL A 63 17.31 -7.07 -4.64
CA VAL A 63 16.79 -6.18 -3.58
C VAL A 63 17.35 -6.60 -2.22
N GLU A 64 17.79 -5.61 -1.45
CA GLU A 64 18.12 -5.77 -0.04
C GLU A 64 16.90 -6.30 0.73
N GLU A 65 17.13 -7.23 1.65
CA GLU A 65 16.02 -7.77 2.42
C GLU A 65 15.40 -6.71 3.33
N LYS A 66 14.09 -6.56 3.22
CA LYS A 66 13.36 -5.65 4.09
C LYS A 66 13.47 -6.15 5.55
N PRO A 67 13.96 -5.33 6.49
CA PRO A 67 13.99 -5.72 7.89
C PRO A 67 12.56 -5.91 8.42
N PHE A 68 12.38 -6.88 9.31
CA PHE A 68 11.12 -7.10 10.00
C PHE A 68 10.79 -5.86 10.84
N PHE A 69 9.71 -5.15 10.49
CA PHE A 69 9.14 -4.10 11.33
C PHE A 69 7.98 -4.69 12.13
N PRO A 70 8.06 -4.71 13.47
CA PRO A 70 6.93 -5.09 14.29
C PRO A 70 5.70 -4.26 13.91
N TYR A 71 4.53 -4.91 13.89
CA TYR A 71 3.27 -4.21 13.69
C TYR A 71 3.17 -3.07 14.71
N LEU A 72 2.74 -1.87 14.28
CA LEU A 72 2.69 -0.63 15.08
C LEU A 72 4.02 0.12 15.31
N TYR A 73 5.17 -0.39 14.88
CA TYR A 73 6.45 0.33 15.04
C TYR A 73 6.77 1.32 13.91
N ASN A 74 6.03 1.28 12.80
CA ASN A 74 6.19 2.20 11.68
C ASN A 74 5.53 3.56 11.96
N THR A 75 6.12 4.34 12.88
CA THR A 75 5.69 5.70 13.23
C THR A 75 6.81 6.70 12.95
N PRO A 76 6.49 7.97 12.65
CA PRO A 76 7.52 8.99 12.39
C PRO A 76 8.56 9.12 13.51
N ALA A 77 8.16 8.88 14.76
CA ALA A 77 9.04 8.92 15.93
C ALA A 77 10.14 7.83 15.91
N ASN A 78 9.95 6.76 15.14
CA ASN A 78 10.83 5.60 15.06
C ASN A 78 11.69 5.57 13.79
N TYR A 79 11.51 6.51 12.86
CA TYR A 79 12.29 6.55 11.63
C TYR A 79 13.76 6.90 11.92
N GLY A 80 14.70 6.21 11.25
CA GLY A 80 16.15 6.42 11.43
C GLY A 80 16.70 5.95 12.78
N ARG A 81 15.87 5.38 13.66
CA ARG A 81 16.28 4.84 14.95
C ARG A 81 16.41 3.32 14.85
N ARG A 82 17.44 2.77 15.47
CA ARG A 82 17.59 1.32 15.63
C ARG A 82 16.66 0.85 16.74
N CYS A 83 15.41 0.56 16.39
CA CYS A 83 14.44 0.02 17.34
C CYS A 83 14.79 -1.44 17.68
N PRO A 84 14.59 -1.88 18.92
CA PRO A 84 14.76 -3.29 19.25
C PRO A 84 13.80 -4.10 18.39
N THR A 85 14.35 -5.00 17.56
CA THR A 85 13.57 -6.07 16.94
C THR A 85 13.06 -6.93 18.08
N PHE A 86 11.83 -6.68 18.54
CA PHE A 86 11.12 -7.64 19.36
C PHE A 86 11.17 -8.95 18.58
N ARG A 87 11.75 -9.99 19.19
CA ARG A 87 11.68 -11.33 18.60
C ARG A 87 10.20 -11.58 18.30
N PRO A 88 9.83 -12.06 17.10
CA PRO A 88 8.45 -12.47 16.87
C PRO A 88 8.13 -13.44 18.00
N VAL A 89 7.22 -13.05 18.91
CA VAL A 89 6.71 -13.98 19.89
C VAL A 89 6.05 -15.04 19.03
N MET A 90 6.61 -16.25 19.00
CA MET A 90 5.96 -17.36 18.37
C MET A 90 4.65 -17.53 19.14
N THR A 91 3.55 -16.95 18.63
CA THR A 91 2.22 -17.42 18.98
C THR A 91 2.23 -18.86 18.50
N THR A 92 2.47 -19.75 19.46
CA THR A 92 2.25 -21.18 19.33
C THR A 92 0.93 -21.35 18.62
N CYS A 93 0.95 -21.98 17.45
CA CYS A 93 -0.21 -22.67 16.92
C CYS A 93 -0.68 -23.59 18.06
N ILE A 94 -1.81 -23.24 18.68
CA ILE A 94 -2.51 -24.16 19.56
C ILE A 94 -3.22 -25.10 18.59
N ASP A 95 -2.63 -26.27 18.36
CA ASP A 95 -3.37 -27.44 17.91
C ASP A 95 -4.35 -27.81 19.02
N ARG A 96 -5.63 -27.43 18.85
CA ARG A 96 -6.84 -28.18 19.27
C ARG A 96 -8.04 -27.72 18.47
#